data_AF-A0A496VUA8-F1
#
_entry.id   AF-A0A496VUA8-F1
#
_cell.length_a   1.000
_cell.length_b   1.000
_cell.length_c   1.000
_cell.angle_alpha   90.00
_cell.angle_beta   90.00
_cell.angle_gamma   90.00
#
_symmetry.space_group_name_H-M   'P 1'
#
loop_
_entity.id
_entity.type
_entity.pdbx_description
1 polymer ?
#
loop_
_entity_poly.entity_id
_entity_poly.type
_entity_poly.pdbx_seq_one_letter_code
_entity_poly.pdbx_strand_id
1 'polypeptide(L)' 'MHYKDLRDFITQLEELGELKRVQIEIDPNLEMTEICDRVLRAQGPALLFENPKGYT' A
#
# COMPACT_ATOMS: atom_id res chain seq x y z
N MET A 1 6.33 -18.91 2.75
CA MET A 1 5.88 -18.05 3.86
C MET A 1 4.56 -18.58 4.39
N HIS A 2 4.40 -18.62 5.71
CA HIS A 2 3.13 -18.95 6.36
C HIS A 2 2.72 -17.72 7.15
N TYR A 3 1.73 -16.99 6.65
CA TYR A 3 1.21 -15.78 7.30
C TYR A 3 0.06 -16.16 8.21
N LYS A 4 0.06 -15.64 9.43
CA LYS A 4 -1.02 -15.86 10.39
C LYS A 4 -2.28 -15.09 10.02
N ASP A 5 -2.09 -13.88 9.52
CA ASP A 5 -3.14 -12.98 9.04
C ASP A 5 -2.58 -11.92 8.08
N LEU A 6 -3.43 -10.99 7.65
CA LEU A 6 -3.03 -9.90 6.77
C LEU A 6 -2.04 -8.92 7.42
N ARG A 7 -2.10 -8.72 8.74
CA ARG A 7 -1.19 -7.79 9.43
C ARG A 7 0.22 -8.38 9.49
N ASP A 8 0.33 -9.67 9.78
CA ASP A 8 1.58 -10.43 9.71
C ASP A 8 2.19 -10.40 8.30
N PHE A 9 1.35 -10.53 7.26
CA PHE A 9 1.79 -10.36 5.88
C PHE A 9 2.35 -8.96 5.60
N ILE A 10 1.63 -7.91 5.99
CA ILE A 10 2.05 -6.51 5.81
C ILE A 10 3.38 -6.24 6.53
N THR A 11 3.52 -6.69 7.78
CA THR A 11 4.77 -6.53 8.55
C THR A 11 5.95 -7.20 7.84
N GLN A 12 5.77 -8.42 7.32
CA GLN A 12 6.84 -9.11 6.60
C GLN A 12 7.21 -8.39 5.29
N LEU A 13 6.25 -7.82 4.56
CA LEU A 13 6.56 -7.00 3.39
C LEU A 13 7.38 -5.75 3.76
N GLU A 14 7.06 -5.12 4.89
CA GLU A 14 7.80 -3.96 5.42
C GLU A 14 9.24 -4.32 5.80
N GLU A 15 9.45 -5.45 6.48
CA GLU A 15 10.78 -5.97 6.83
C GLU A 15 11.64 -6.30 5.61
N LEU A 16 11.01 -6.77 4.52
CA LEU A 16 11.68 -7.07 3.25
C LEU A 16 11.94 -5.84 2.37
N GLY A 17 11.43 -4.66 2.75
CA GLY A 17 11.49 -3.46 1.93
C GLY A 17 10.56 -3.48 0.71
N GLU A 18 9.62 -4.43 0.67
CA GLU A 18 8.63 -4.65 -0.39
C GLU A 18 7.30 -3.92 -0.12
N LEU A 19 7.25 -3.11 0.94
CA LEU A 19 6.10 -2.27 1.29
C LEU A 19 6.49 -0.80 1.36
N LYS A 20 5.65 0.06 0.78
CA LYS A 20 5.71 1.51 0.95
C LYS A 20 4.43 2.02 1.62
N ARG A 21 4.58 2.70 2.76
CA ARG A 21 3.48 3.43 3.41
C ARG A 21 3.28 4.81 2.78
N VAL A 22 2.01 5.15 2.54
CA VAL A 22 1.56 6.44 2.03
C VAL A 22 0.70 7.10 3.11
N GLN A 23 1.32 8.02 3.84
CA GLN A 23 0.72 8.71 5.00
C GLN A 23 -0.02 10.00 4.64
N ILE A 24 0.24 10.55 3.46
CA ILE A 24 -0.46 11.72 2.97
C ILE A 24 -1.93 11.37 2.69
N GLU A 25 -2.81 12.36 2.80
CA GLU A 25 -4.21 12.18 2.42
C GLU A 25 -4.29 11.88 0.92
N ILE A 26 -5.02 10.83 0.54
CA ILE A 26 -5.23 10.41 -0.85
C ILE A 26 -6.72 10.24 -1.11
N ASP A 27 -7.20 10.73 -2.26
CA ASP A 27 -8.57 10.48 -2.72
C ASP A 27 -8.72 9.03 -3.21
N PRO A 28 -9.62 8.23 -2.60
CA PRO A 28 -9.89 6.87 -3.09
C PRO A 28 -10.47 6.86 -4.52
N ASN A 29 -11.10 7.96 -4.95
CA ASN A 29 -11.67 8.08 -6.28
C ASN A 29 -10.58 8.46 -7.30
N LEU A 30 -10.14 7.47 -8.06
CA LEU A 30 -9.18 7.56 -9.18
C LEU A 30 -7.73 7.88 -8.79
N GLU A 31 -7.45 8.75 -7.81
CA GLU A 31 -6.08 9.08 -7.40
C GLU A 31 -5.35 7.85 -6.83
N MET A 32 -5.97 7.16 -5.87
CA MET A 32 -5.41 5.91 -5.32
C MET A 32 -5.14 4.86 -6.42
N THR A 33 -5.99 4.80 -7.45
CA THR A 33 -5.86 3.83 -8.54
C THR A 33 -4.75 4.22 -9.52
N GLU A 34 -4.58 5.51 -9.85
CA GLU A 34 -3.46 5.99 -10.69
C GLU A 34 -2.12 5.67 -10.03
N ILE A 35 -2.00 5.93 -8.73
CA ILE A 35 -0.78 5.65 -7.97
C ILE A 35 -0.45 4.15 -8.04
N CYS A 36 -1.46 3.29 -7.82
CA CYS A 36 -1.30 1.84 -7.96
C CYS A 36 -0.87 1.43 -9.38
N ASP A 37 -1.47 1.96 -10.44
CA ASP A 37 -1.11 1.63 -11.83
C ASP A 37 0.34 2.05 -12.14
N ARG A 38 0.74 3.26 -11.71
CA ARG A 38 2.11 3.75 -11.91
C ARG A 38 3.14 2.87 -11.21
N VAL A 39 2.88 2.48 -9.97
CA VAL A 39 3.79 1.61 -9.20
C VAL A 39 3.83 0.20 -9.80
N LEU A 40 2.68 -0.34 -10.21
CA LEU A 40 2.62 -1.65 -10.87
C LEU A 40 3.42 -1.68 -12.18
N ARG A 41 3.30 -0.65 -13.02
CA ARG A 41 4.08 -0.52 -14.27
C ARG A 41 5.58 -0.41 -14.02
N ALA A 42 5.96 0.23 -12.91
CA ALA A 42 7.34 0.33 -12.47
C ALA A 42 7.85 -0.94 -11.78
N GLN A 43 7.02 -1.99 -11.62
CA GLN A 43 7.32 -3.19 -10.82
C GLN A 43 7.77 -2.81 -9.40
N GLY A 44 7.14 -1.78 -8.83
CA GLY A 44 7.46 -1.25 -7.53
C GLY A 44 6.81 -2.02 -6.37
N PRO A 45 7.07 -1.58 -5.12
CA PRO A 45 6.63 -2.27 -3.92
C PRO A 45 5.11 -2.20 -3.73
N ALA A 46 4.59 -3.05 -2.84
CA ALA A 46 3.21 -2.95 -2.38
C ALA A 46 2.96 -1.60 -1.68
N LEU A 47 1.75 -1.06 -1.82
CA LEU A 47 1.36 0.22 -1.24
C LEU A 47 0.37 0.01 -0.09
N LEU A 48 0.64 0.67 1.05
CA LEU A 48 -0.31 0.79 2.15
C LEU A 48 -0.69 2.26 2.32
N PHE A 49 -1.92 2.61 1.99
CA PHE A 49 -2.47 3.95 2.18
C PHE A 49 -3.10 4.06 3.56
N GLU A 50 -2.64 5.02 4.36
CA GLU A 50 -3.05 5.15 5.77
C GLU A 50 -4.07 6.27 6.00
N ASN A 51 -4.25 7.17 5.02
CA ASN A 51 -5.16 8.31 5.13
C ASN A 51 -6.04 8.49 3.87
N PRO A 52 -6.94 7.54 3.56
CA PRO A 52 -7.91 7.72 2.48
C PRO A 52 -8.96 8.78 2.84
N LYS A 53 -9.11 9.79 1.98
CA LYS A 53 -10.07 10.88 2.17
C LYS A 53 -11.49 10.34 2.35
N GLY A 54 -12.14 10.72 3.45
CA GLY A 54 -13.50 10.30 3.78
C GLY A 54 -13.63 8.93 4.46
N TYR A 55 -12.51 8.28 4.78
CA TYR A 55 -12.48 6.99 5.49
C TYR A 55 -11.45 7.06 6.62
N THR A 56 -11.93 7.13 7.86
CA THR A 56 -11.12 7.13 9.10
C THR A 56 -11.73 6.17 10.11
#